data_AF-V4UAK6-F1
#
_entry.id   AF-V4UAK6-F1
#
_cell.length_a   1.000
_cell.length_b   1.000
_cell.length_c   1.000
_cell.angle_alpha   90.00
_cell.angle_beta   90.00
_cell.angle_gamma   90.00
#
_symmetry.space_group_name_H-M   'P 1'
#
loop_
_entity.id
_entity.type
_entity.pdbx_description
1 polymer ?
#
loop_
_entity_poly.entity_id
_entity_poly.type
_entity_poly.pdbx_seq_one_letter_code
_entity_poly.pdbx_strand_id
1 'polypeptide(L)'
;MTEYWVSQGNKWCDFCKIYISNNPSSIRNHELGQRHKENVQKKLADMRKENAAKEKEHKETARALEQIEAKAKRSYQKDLANQEARNSNAVALNDHEKWDYDGTSGYYYNESNGLYYDPKSGFYYSDAIGNWVTQEEAYAAIPASSGSKHRPTMKHPFPAFGGGSIVENKDSAKSQNGPARGPVVSSYLNPMRSVKGPPSSLAVGKRKREDNKLKKMAKPVSKEEAAAIKAREAAKKRVEEREKQLLGLYHSQ
;
A
#
# COMPACT_ATOMS: atom_id res chain seq x y z
N MET A 1 21.78 -52.99 -59.74
CA MET A 1 20.79 -52.73 -58.68
C MET A 1 21.56 -52.62 -57.38
N THR A 2 21.79 -51.41 -56.87
CA THR A 2 22.57 -51.21 -55.64
C THR A 2 21.63 -51.36 -54.45
N GLU A 3 21.75 -52.45 -53.70
CA GLU A 3 21.00 -52.64 -52.47
C GLU A 3 21.37 -51.55 -51.46
N TYR A 4 20.36 -50.81 -51.03
CA TYR A 4 20.48 -49.76 -50.03
C TYR A 4 20.66 -50.42 -48.65
N TRP A 5 21.90 -50.44 -48.15
CA TRP A 5 22.17 -50.95 -46.81
C TRP A 5 21.76 -49.91 -45.77
N VAL A 6 20.78 -50.26 -44.93
CA VAL A 6 20.38 -49.44 -43.78
C VAL A 6 21.02 -50.03 -42.54
N SER A 7 21.89 -49.27 -41.87
CA SER A 7 22.41 -49.67 -40.57
C SER A 7 21.26 -49.79 -39.56
N GLN A 8 21.15 -50.95 -38.91
CA GLN A 8 20.28 -51.12 -37.74
C GLN A 8 20.77 -50.17 -36.63
N GLY A 9 20.00 -49.13 -36.33
CA GLY A 9 20.33 -48.17 -35.28
C GLY A 9 20.28 -48.77 -33.87
N ASN A 10 20.52 -47.96 -32.84
CA ASN A 10 20.34 -48.35 -31.44
C ASN A 10 19.02 -47.76 -30.88
N LYS A 11 18.29 -48.52 -30.06
CA LYS A 11 17.10 -48.08 -29.31
C LYS A 11 17.51 -47.50 -27.97
N TRP A 12 16.97 -46.33 -27.62
CA TRP A 12 17.12 -45.76 -26.27
C TRP A 12 16.04 -46.30 -25.32
N CYS A 13 16.41 -46.60 -24.07
CA CYS A 13 15.46 -46.97 -23.01
C CYS A 13 15.36 -45.88 -21.95
N ASP A 14 14.16 -45.34 -21.73
CA ASP A 14 13.92 -44.22 -20.81
C ASP A 14 14.06 -44.57 -19.32
N PHE A 15 13.80 -45.83 -18.95
CA PHE A 15 13.88 -46.28 -17.57
C PHE A 15 15.32 -46.62 -17.16
N CYS A 16 16.06 -47.30 -18.05
CA CYS A 16 17.43 -47.72 -17.80
C CYS A 16 18.47 -46.68 -18.23
N LYS A 17 18.08 -45.70 -19.06
CA LYS A 17 18.95 -44.67 -19.64
C LYS A 17 20.19 -45.25 -20.34
N ILE A 18 19.97 -46.28 -21.16
CA ILE A 18 21.01 -46.91 -21.96
C ILE A 18 20.53 -47.12 -23.40
N TYR A 19 21.50 -47.16 -24.32
CA TYR A 19 21.27 -47.60 -25.69
C TYR A 19 21.34 -49.13 -25.78
N ILE A 20 20.37 -49.72 -26.46
CA ILE A 20 20.21 -51.15 -26.72
C ILE A 20 20.31 -51.34 -28.24
N SER A 21 20.83 -52.46 -28.72
CA SER A 21 20.80 -52.73 -30.16
C SER A 21 19.35 -52.87 -30.66
N ASN A 22 19.04 -52.40 -31.86
CA ASN A 22 17.69 -52.50 -32.43
C ASN A 22 17.37 -53.91 -32.97
N ASN A 23 17.62 -54.94 -32.18
CA ASN A 23 17.18 -56.30 -32.44
C ASN A 23 15.99 -56.63 -31.52
N PRO A 24 14.84 -57.10 -32.04
CA PRO A 24 13.65 -57.40 -31.24
C PRO A 24 13.92 -58.38 -30.08
N SER A 25 14.89 -59.28 -30.19
CA SER A 25 15.26 -60.18 -29.10
C SER A 25 16.07 -59.47 -28.01
N SER A 26 16.99 -58.56 -28.38
CA SER A 26 17.76 -57.76 -27.43
C SER A 26 16.85 -56.82 -26.62
N ILE A 27 15.89 -56.18 -27.31
CA ILE A 27 14.90 -55.31 -26.70
C ILE A 27 14.04 -56.08 -25.69
N ARG A 28 13.50 -57.24 -26.07
CA ARG A 28 12.68 -58.07 -25.17
C ARG A 28 13.47 -58.55 -23.95
N ASN A 29 14.69 -59.03 -24.15
CA ASN A 29 15.55 -59.47 -23.04
C ASN A 29 15.90 -58.32 -22.09
N HIS A 30 16.08 -57.10 -22.62
CA HIS A 30 16.27 -55.91 -21.80
C HIS A 30 15.02 -55.56 -20.99
N GLU A 31 13.85 -55.50 -21.63
CA GLU A 31 12.57 -55.15 -21.00
C GLU A 31 12.15 -56.18 -19.95
N LEU A 32 12.45 -57.46 -20.18
CA LEU A 32 12.25 -58.54 -19.22
C LEU A 32 13.33 -58.60 -18.13
N GLY A 33 14.45 -57.90 -18.33
CA GLY A 33 15.57 -57.87 -17.41
C GLY A 33 15.21 -57.25 -16.06
N GLN A 34 15.79 -57.79 -15.00
CA GLN A 34 15.50 -57.39 -13.62
C GLN A 34 15.73 -55.88 -13.39
N ARG A 35 16.85 -55.35 -13.90
CA ARG A 35 17.19 -53.93 -13.80
C ARG A 35 16.13 -53.02 -14.43
N HIS A 36 15.54 -53.42 -15.55
CA HIS A 36 14.48 -52.65 -16.19
C HIS A 36 13.22 -52.65 -15.33
N LYS A 37 12.79 -53.82 -14.87
CA LYS A 37 11.61 -53.98 -14.00
C LYS A 37 11.76 -53.18 -12.70
N GLU A 38 12.91 -53.24 -12.04
CA GLU A 38 13.19 -52.48 -10.82
C GLU A 38 13.17 -50.96 -11.06
N ASN A 39 13.74 -50.49 -12.16
CA ASN A 39 13.70 -49.06 -12.52
C ASN A 39 12.27 -48.58 -12.81
N VAL A 40 11.47 -49.39 -13.48
CA VAL A 40 10.04 -49.11 -13.74
C VAL A 40 9.28 -49.07 -12.41
N GLN A 41 9.43 -50.09 -11.57
CA GLN A 41 8.78 -50.15 -10.25
C GLN A 41 9.18 -48.97 -9.37
N LYS A 42 10.47 -48.61 -9.35
CA LYS A 42 10.98 -47.44 -8.63
C LYS A 42 10.32 -46.15 -9.13
N LYS A 43 10.27 -45.94 -10.44
CA LYS A 43 9.62 -44.75 -11.02
C LYS A 43 8.14 -44.68 -10.68
N LEU A 44 7.42 -45.81 -10.68
CA LEU A 44 6.02 -45.87 -10.26
C LEU A 44 5.86 -45.56 -8.77
N ALA A 45 6.73 -46.09 -7.90
CA ALA A 45 6.71 -45.82 -6.47
C ALA A 45 7.02 -44.35 -6.17
N ASP A 46 8.02 -43.78 -6.82
CA ASP A 46 8.39 -42.37 -6.70
C ASP A 46 7.24 -41.47 -7.14
N MET A 47 6.59 -41.78 -8.27
CA MET A 47 5.44 -41.03 -8.78
C MET A 47 4.23 -41.08 -7.82
N ARG A 48 3.96 -42.22 -7.17
CA ARG A 48 2.93 -42.32 -6.12
C ARG A 48 3.27 -41.47 -4.91
N LYS A 49 4.52 -41.50 -4.45
CA LYS A 49 5.00 -40.69 -3.32
C LYS A 49 4.91 -39.19 -3.63
N GLU A 50 5.35 -38.78 -4.81
CA GLU A 50 5.25 -37.39 -5.26
C GLU A 50 3.81 -36.91 -5.34
N ASN A 51 2.89 -37.73 -5.87
CA ASN A 51 1.47 -37.37 -5.93
C ASN A 51 0.87 -37.22 -4.53
N ALA A 52 1.19 -38.14 -3.61
CA ALA A 52 0.75 -38.04 -2.22
C ALA A 52 1.34 -36.81 -1.50
N ALA A 53 2.59 -36.44 -1.78
CA ALA A 53 3.20 -35.23 -1.24
C ALA A 53 2.53 -33.96 -1.80
N LYS A 54 2.32 -33.89 -3.12
CA LYS A 54 1.63 -32.77 -3.79
C LYS A 54 0.20 -32.61 -3.29
N GLU A 55 -0.51 -33.71 -3.04
CA GLU A 55 -1.87 -33.66 -2.49
C GLU A 55 -1.88 -33.09 -1.06
N LYS A 56 -0.90 -33.44 -0.23
CA LYS A 56 -0.77 -32.85 1.12
C LYS A 56 -0.45 -31.37 1.05
N GLU A 57 0.52 -30.97 0.22
CA GLU A 57 0.85 -29.55 -0.01
C GLU A 57 -0.36 -28.77 -0.54
N HIS A 58 -1.14 -29.35 -1.46
CA HIS A 58 -2.37 -28.73 -1.97
C HIS A 58 -3.44 -28.59 -0.88
N LYS A 59 -3.59 -29.58 0.01
CA LYS A 59 -4.51 -29.50 1.16
C LYS A 59 -4.06 -28.44 2.17
N GLU A 60 -2.77 -28.34 2.45
CA GLU A 60 -2.21 -27.33 3.37
C GLU A 60 -2.37 -25.92 2.81
N THR A 61 -2.07 -25.72 1.52
CA THR A 61 -2.27 -24.44 0.85
C THR A 61 -3.75 -24.05 0.78
N ALA A 62 -4.66 -24.99 0.47
CA ALA A 62 -6.10 -24.74 0.51
C ALA A 62 -6.59 -24.31 1.90
N ARG A 63 -6.14 -25.00 2.96
CA ARG A 63 -6.44 -24.62 4.36
C ARG A 63 -5.89 -23.24 4.72
N ALA A 64 -4.68 -22.91 4.26
CA ALA A 64 -4.08 -21.61 4.50
C ALA A 64 -4.88 -20.49 3.80
N LEU A 65 -5.31 -20.71 2.56
CA LEU A 65 -6.16 -19.77 1.82
C LEU A 65 -7.51 -19.58 2.52
N GLU A 66 -8.17 -20.65 2.95
CA GLU A 66 -9.42 -20.57 3.71
C GLU A 66 -9.28 -19.74 4.99
N GLN A 67 -8.18 -19.91 5.73
CA GLN A 67 -7.90 -19.10 6.92
C GLN A 67 -7.67 -17.61 6.59
N ILE A 68 -6.99 -17.31 5.49
CA ILE A 68 -6.77 -15.94 5.01
C ILE A 68 -8.11 -15.31 4.64
N GLU A 69 -8.94 -16.01 3.87
CA GLU A 69 -10.26 -15.55 3.49
C GLU A 69 -11.17 -15.33 4.70
N ALA A 70 -11.18 -16.25 5.66
CA ALA A 70 -11.97 -16.10 6.89
C ALA A 70 -11.52 -14.88 7.70
N LYS A 71 -10.22 -14.62 7.81
CA LYS A 71 -9.68 -13.43 8.48
C LYS A 71 -10.04 -12.16 7.72
N ALA A 72 -9.91 -12.16 6.39
CA ALA A 72 -10.25 -11.03 5.53
C ALA A 72 -11.75 -10.69 5.60
N LYS A 73 -12.63 -11.69 5.59
CA LYS A 73 -14.07 -11.49 5.75
C LYS A 73 -14.41 -10.90 7.12
N ARG A 74 -13.76 -11.37 8.19
CA ARG A 74 -13.95 -10.83 9.54
C ARG A 74 -13.44 -9.40 9.68
N SER A 75 -12.30 -9.05 9.09
CA SER A 75 -11.82 -7.67 9.11
C SER A 75 -12.74 -6.77 8.32
N TYR A 76 -13.16 -7.18 7.12
CA TYR A 76 -14.09 -6.44 6.29
C TYR A 76 -15.41 -6.15 7.01
N GLN A 77 -16.00 -7.15 7.68
CA GLN A 77 -17.21 -6.95 8.50
C GLN A 77 -17.00 -5.94 9.62
N LYS A 78 -15.83 -5.96 10.30
CA LYS A 78 -15.50 -4.97 11.32
C LYS A 78 -15.33 -3.57 10.75
N ASP A 79 -14.72 -3.46 9.57
CA ASP A 79 -14.52 -2.18 8.90
C ASP A 79 -15.85 -1.59 8.46
N LEU A 80 -16.78 -2.39 7.95
CA LEU A 80 -18.14 -1.97 7.66
C LEU A 80 -18.86 -1.47 8.91
N ALA A 81 -18.83 -2.22 10.01
CA ALA A 81 -19.46 -1.80 11.26
C ALA A 81 -18.84 -0.50 11.83
N ASN A 82 -17.52 -0.33 11.71
CA ASN A 82 -16.83 0.89 12.12
C ASN A 82 -17.16 2.07 11.19
N GLN A 83 -17.31 1.84 9.88
CA GLN A 83 -17.78 2.85 8.94
C GLN A 83 -19.22 3.25 9.24
N GLU A 84 -20.12 2.29 9.50
CA GLU A 84 -21.49 2.57 9.91
C GLU A 84 -21.54 3.37 11.20
N ALA A 85 -20.76 3.00 12.23
CA ALA A 85 -20.69 3.75 13.48
C ALA A 85 -20.12 5.17 13.30
N ARG A 86 -19.13 5.34 12.40
CA ARG A 86 -18.61 6.66 12.03
C ARG A 86 -19.64 7.48 11.25
N ASN A 87 -20.36 6.85 10.33
CA ASN A 87 -21.40 7.51 9.54
C ASN A 87 -22.59 7.90 10.43
N SER A 88 -23.02 7.05 11.36
CA SER A 88 -24.07 7.40 12.32
C SER A 88 -23.63 8.54 13.25
N ASN A 89 -22.35 8.56 13.66
CA ASN A 89 -21.80 9.69 14.42
C ASN A 89 -21.72 10.96 13.56
N ALA A 90 -21.29 10.86 12.30
CA ALA A 90 -21.26 12.00 11.37
C ALA A 90 -22.67 12.54 11.06
N VAL A 91 -23.68 11.67 10.93
CA VAL A 91 -25.08 12.08 10.79
C VAL A 91 -25.57 12.78 12.06
N ALA A 92 -25.26 12.25 13.24
CA ALA A 92 -25.59 12.91 14.51
C ALA A 92 -24.91 14.28 14.69
N LEU A 93 -23.72 14.48 14.11
CA LEU A 93 -23.05 15.79 14.07
C LEU A 93 -23.65 16.74 13.01
N ASN A 94 -24.13 16.20 11.88
CA ASN A 94 -24.76 16.97 10.80
C ASN A 94 -26.22 17.37 11.10
N ASP A 95 -26.89 16.73 12.05
CA ASP A 95 -28.22 17.15 12.53
C ASP A 95 -28.20 18.56 13.19
N HIS A 96 -27.01 19.13 13.43
CA HIS A 96 -26.83 20.49 13.94
C HIS A 96 -26.80 21.59 12.85
N GLU A 97 -26.87 21.26 11.56
CA GLU A 97 -26.87 22.24 10.44
C GLU A 97 -28.09 22.09 9.52
N LYS A 98 -29.26 21.81 10.09
CA LYS A 98 -30.51 21.80 9.35
C LYS A 98 -31.03 23.24 9.17
N TRP A 99 -30.90 23.74 7.95
CA TRP A 99 -31.53 25.00 7.53
C TRP A 99 -32.97 24.74 7.07
N ASP A 100 -33.94 25.32 7.75
CA ASP A 100 -35.35 25.26 7.41
C ASP A 100 -35.75 26.46 6.55
N TYR A 101 -36.27 26.21 5.35
CA TYR A 101 -36.74 27.26 4.45
C TYR A 101 -38.12 27.75 4.88
N ASP A 102 -38.25 29.02 5.26
CA ASP A 102 -39.54 29.63 5.55
C ASP A 102 -40.10 30.30 4.30
N GLY A 103 -41.07 29.65 3.65
CA GLY A 103 -41.71 30.15 2.43
C GLY A 103 -42.49 31.46 2.61
N THR A 104 -42.79 31.89 3.84
CA THR A 104 -43.48 33.16 4.09
C THR A 104 -42.54 34.36 4.10
N SER A 105 -41.31 34.17 4.57
CA SER A 105 -40.29 35.21 4.67
C SER A 105 -39.23 35.11 3.56
N GLY A 106 -39.13 33.98 2.88
CA GLY A 106 -38.17 33.73 1.79
C GLY A 106 -36.74 33.51 2.28
N TYR A 107 -36.54 33.40 3.60
CA TYR A 107 -35.26 33.21 4.26
C TYR A 107 -35.11 31.76 4.75
N TYR A 108 -33.87 31.29 4.82
CA TYR A 108 -33.52 30.05 5.51
C TYR A 108 -33.26 30.34 6.97
N TYR A 109 -33.90 29.62 7.89
CA TYR A 109 -33.69 29.75 9.31
C TYR A 109 -32.96 28.50 9.84
N ASN A 110 -31.90 28.69 10.61
CA ASN A 110 -31.23 27.61 11.32
C ASN A 110 -31.57 27.68 12.81
N GLU A 111 -32.32 26.70 13.29
CA GLU A 111 -32.76 26.60 14.69
C GLU A 111 -31.58 26.44 15.67
N SER A 112 -30.47 25.84 15.23
CA SER A 112 -29.32 25.55 16.10
C SER A 112 -28.47 26.79 16.38
N ASN A 113 -28.37 27.68 15.38
CA ASN A 113 -27.55 28.89 15.46
C ASN A 113 -28.38 30.17 15.66
N GLY A 114 -29.71 30.07 15.53
CA GLY A 114 -30.61 31.24 15.57
C GLY A 114 -30.39 32.23 14.43
N LEU A 115 -29.77 31.77 13.33
CA LEU A 115 -29.39 32.59 12.19
C LEU A 115 -30.42 32.51 11.08
N TYR A 116 -30.67 33.64 10.42
CA TYR A 116 -31.43 33.73 9.18
C TYR A 116 -30.47 33.96 8.02
N TYR A 117 -30.65 33.25 6.91
CA TYR A 117 -29.87 33.38 5.68
C TYR A 117 -30.78 33.82 4.54
N ASP A 118 -30.37 34.86 3.83
CA ASP A 118 -31.06 35.35 2.64
C ASP A 118 -30.32 34.91 1.35
N PRO A 119 -30.89 34.03 0.53
CA PRO A 119 -30.29 33.56 -0.72
C PRO A 119 -30.05 34.66 -1.75
N LYS A 120 -30.83 35.74 -1.69
CA LYS A 120 -30.76 36.82 -2.69
C LYS A 120 -29.61 37.77 -2.40
N SER A 121 -29.35 38.02 -1.13
CA SER A 121 -28.35 38.98 -0.67
C SER A 121 -27.06 38.31 -0.20
N GLY A 122 -27.10 37.01 0.13
CA GLY A 122 -25.95 36.24 0.63
C GLY A 122 -25.52 36.63 2.05
N PHE A 123 -26.29 37.51 2.72
CA PHE A 123 -26.02 37.93 4.09
C PHE A 123 -26.78 37.08 5.10
N TYR A 124 -26.27 37.11 6.33
CA TYR A 124 -26.79 36.40 7.48
C TYR A 124 -27.29 37.40 8.52
N TYR A 125 -28.43 37.13 9.13
CA TYR A 125 -29.00 37.94 10.19
C TYR A 125 -29.05 37.15 11.50
N SER A 126 -28.65 37.80 12.59
CA SER A 126 -28.74 37.27 13.95
C SER A 126 -29.47 38.29 14.84
N ASP A 127 -30.34 37.83 15.73
CA ASP A 127 -31.05 38.71 16.68
C ASP A 127 -30.09 39.38 17.67
N ALA A 128 -28.88 38.84 17.85
CA ALA A 128 -27.85 39.42 18.72
C ALA A 128 -27.18 40.66 18.11
N ILE A 129 -26.99 40.68 16.79
CA ILE A 129 -26.37 41.82 16.07
C ILE A 129 -27.44 42.81 15.59
N GLY A 130 -28.66 42.31 15.31
CA GLY A 130 -29.78 43.13 14.84
C GLY A 130 -29.59 43.71 13.44
N ASN A 131 -28.58 43.26 12.69
CA ASN A 131 -28.24 43.71 11.34
C ASN A 131 -27.88 42.53 10.44
N TRP A 132 -27.93 42.75 9.12
CA TRP A 132 -27.47 41.77 8.12
C TRP A 132 -25.96 41.87 7.96
N VAL A 133 -25.27 40.76 8.18
CA VAL A 133 -23.81 40.70 8.26
C VAL A 133 -23.26 39.54 7.44
N THR A 134 -21.97 39.57 7.15
CA THR A 134 -21.25 38.49 6.49
C THR A 134 -21.24 37.24 7.37
N GLN A 135 -21.01 36.08 6.73
CA GLN A 135 -21.05 34.79 7.41
C GLN A 135 -20.15 34.72 8.65
N GLU A 136 -18.92 35.22 8.57
CA GLU A 136 -17.95 35.13 9.68
C GLU A 136 -18.41 35.90 10.92
N GLU A 137 -18.94 37.11 10.72
CA GLU A 137 -19.42 37.98 11.81
C GLU A 137 -20.73 37.45 12.41
N ALA A 138 -21.63 36.91 11.58
CA ALA A 138 -22.87 36.30 12.05
C ALA A 138 -22.62 35.04 12.90
N TYR A 139 -21.67 34.20 12.52
CA TYR A 139 -21.29 33.01 13.28
C TYR A 139 -20.49 33.35 14.54
N ALA A 140 -19.71 34.43 14.55
CA ALA A 140 -18.99 34.91 15.74
C ALA A 140 -19.91 35.41 16.86
N ALA A 141 -21.13 35.85 16.51
CA ALA A 141 -22.12 36.35 17.47
C ALA A 141 -23.01 35.25 18.08
N ILE A 142 -22.85 33.98 17.70
CA ILE A 142 -23.63 32.87 18.26
C ILE A 142 -23.19 32.64 19.72
N PRO A 143 -24.08 32.83 20.71
CA PRO A 143 -23.76 32.52 22.10
C PRO A 143 -23.61 31.00 22.25
N ALA A 144 -22.54 30.55 22.93
CA ALA A 144 -22.33 29.14 23.24
C ALA A 144 -23.50 28.60 24.11
N SER A 145 -24.48 27.98 23.44
CA SER A 145 -25.57 27.16 23.97
C SER A 145 -26.29 27.67 25.24
N SER A 146 -27.47 28.28 25.06
CA SER A 146 -28.58 28.07 25.99
C SER A 146 -29.87 27.94 25.19
N GLY A 147 -30.41 26.72 25.16
CA GLY A 147 -31.67 26.41 24.50
C GLY A 147 -32.80 27.22 25.11
N SER A 148 -33.32 28.19 24.36
CA SER A 148 -34.62 28.80 24.66
C SER A 148 -35.46 28.81 23.39
N LYS A 149 -36.55 28.04 23.42
CA LYS A 149 -37.56 27.99 22.37
C LYS A 149 -38.34 29.30 22.41
N HIS A 150 -37.92 30.29 21.64
CA HIS A 150 -38.76 31.43 21.31
C HIS A 150 -38.46 31.85 19.88
N ARG A 151 -39.47 31.79 19.00
CA ARG A 151 -39.40 32.35 17.65
C ARG A 151 -39.84 33.81 17.75
N PRO A 152 -38.96 34.82 17.67
CA PRO A 152 -39.39 36.20 17.63
C PRO A 152 -39.83 36.55 16.20
N THR A 153 -40.93 37.30 16.10
CA THR A 153 -41.48 37.79 14.84
C THR A 153 -40.84 39.15 14.54
N MET A 154 -40.00 39.22 13.50
CA MET A 154 -39.33 40.45 13.10
C MET A 154 -40.31 41.46 12.50
N LYS A 155 -40.32 42.68 13.05
CA LYS A 155 -40.95 43.87 12.46
C LYS A 155 -39.82 44.77 11.93
N HIS A 156 -39.81 45.04 10.63
CA HIS A 156 -38.79 45.88 9.98
C HIS A 156 -38.86 47.37 10.38
N PRO A 157 -37.70 48.05 10.50
CA PRO A 157 -37.54 49.33 9.80
C PRO A 157 -36.13 49.58 9.21
N PHE A 158 -36.09 50.39 8.13
CA PHE A 158 -34.89 50.89 7.42
C PHE A 158 -34.30 52.18 8.08
N PRO A 159 -33.03 52.57 7.78
CA PRO A 159 -32.24 53.50 8.61
C PRO A 159 -32.14 54.95 8.06
N ALA A 160 -31.77 55.89 8.94
CA ALA A 160 -31.34 57.25 8.58
C ALA A 160 -30.18 57.75 9.48
N PHE A 161 -29.38 58.66 8.90
CA PHE A 161 -27.99 59.07 9.18
C PHE A 161 -27.71 60.01 10.37
N GLY A 162 -26.42 60.06 10.77
CA GLY A 162 -25.68 61.23 11.33
C GLY A 162 -24.87 60.90 12.59
N GLY A 163 -23.61 61.29 12.84
CA GLY A 163 -22.59 62.10 12.17
C GLY A 163 -21.55 62.59 13.21
N GLY A 164 -20.23 62.50 12.91
CA GLY A 164 -19.09 63.14 13.61
C GLY A 164 -18.59 62.49 14.92
N SER A 165 -17.33 62.56 15.38
CA SER A 165 -16.05 63.16 14.92
C SER A 165 -14.93 62.77 15.93
N ILE A 166 -13.70 62.49 15.44
CA ILE A 166 -12.33 62.72 15.99
C ILE A 166 -12.05 62.59 17.50
N VAL A 167 -11.01 61.79 17.87
CA VAL A 167 -9.78 62.24 18.58
C VAL A 167 -8.61 61.25 18.37
N GLU A 168 -7.43 61.74 17.98
CA GLU A 168 -6.13 61.08 18.11
C GLU A 168 -5.57 61.24 19.54
N ASN A 169 -4.75 60.29 20.01
CA ASN A 169 -3.53 60.61 20.76
C ASN A 169 -2.54 59.45 20.80
N LYS A 170 -1.27 59.85 20.94
CA LYS A 170 -0.02 59.15 20.65
C LYS A 170 0.79 58.94 21.93
N ASP A 171 1.85 58.13 21.83
CA ASP A 171 3.03 58.00 22.72
C ASP A 171 2.82 57.19 24.03
N SER A 172 3.73 56.37 24.56
CA SER A 172 5.15 56.07 24.27
C SER A 172 5.68 54.91 25.15
N ALA A 173 6.72 54.23 24.65
CA ALA A 173 7.95 53.78 25.36
C ALA A 173 8.13 52.39 26.03
N LYS A 174 9.28 51.79 25.62
CA LYS A 174 10.24 50.88 26.30
C LYS A 174 9.78 49.41 26.50
N SER A 175 10.57 48.36 26.23
CA SER A 175 12.00 48.12 26.50
C SER A 175 12.48 46.86 25.73
N GLN A 176 13.51 46.97 24.89
CA GLN A 176 14.87 46.37 24.99
C GLN A 176 15.12 44.90 24.57
N ASN A 177 16.05 44.81 23.59
CA ASN A 177 17.25 43.96 23.48
C ASN A 177 17.17 42.43 23.27
N GLY A 178 17.68 42.00 22.10
CA GLY A 178 18.72 40.96 22.01
C GLY A 178 18.40 39.67 21.22
N PRO A 179 19.37 38.99 20.58
CA PRO A 179 19.17 38.32 19.28
C PRO A 179 19.33 36.78 19.23
N ALA A 180 18.65 36.19 18.24
CA ALA A 180 19.02 35.12 17.27
C ALA A 180 19.74 33.79 17.64
N ARG A 181 19.18 32.70 17.03
CA ARG A 181 19.77 31.45 16.47
C ARG A 181 19.95 30.20 17.35
N GLY A 182 19.24 29.12 16.95
CA GLY A 182 19.82 27.79 16.76
C GLY A 182 19.04 26.60 17.34
N PRO A 183 18.69 25.57 16.52
CA PRO A 183 18.48 24.21 17.00
C PRO A 183 19.54 23.28 16.38
N VAL A 184 20.45 22.74 17.21
CA VAL A 184 21.30 21.63 16.78
C VAL A 184 21.41 20.63 17.93
N VAL A 185 20.67 19.54 17.82
CA VAL A 185 20.76 18.38 18.71
C VAL A 185 22.00 17.59 18.32
N SER A 186 22.95 17.48 19.23
CA SER A 186 24.11 16.59 19.09
C SER A 186 23.78 15.24 19.72
N SER A 187 23.53 14.22 18.90
CA SER A 187 23.35 12.84 19.34
C SER A 187 24.59 12.02 18.96
N TYR A 188 25.52 11.85 19.91
CA TYR A 188 26.59 10.86 19.79
C TYR A 188 26.06 9.49 20.21
N LEU A 189 26.01 8.55 19.25
CA LEU A 189 25.72 7.14 19.53
C LEU A 189 27.02 6.42 19.92
N ASN A 190 27.05 5.86 21.13
CA ASN A 190 28.15 5.06 21.66
C ASN A 190 28.29 3.71 20.90
N PRO A 191 29.49 3.33 20.42
CA PRO A 191 29.72 2.15 19.60
C PRO A 191 30.16 0.90 20.39
N MET A 192 29.60 0.63 21.56
CA MET A 192 29.95 -0.57 22.35
C MET A 192 28.71 -1.13 23.08
N ARG A 193 27.90 -1.92 22.37
CA ARG A 193 26.93 -2.82 23.01
C ARG A 193 26.96 -4.19 22.32
N SER A 194 27.55 -5.16 23.01
CA SER A 194 27.53 -6.58 22.66
C SER A 194 26.10 -7.12 22.84
N VAL A 195 25.49 -7.60 21.76
CA VAL A 195 24.26 -8.42 21.82
C VAL A 195 24.56 -9.75 21.14
N LYS A 196 24.60 -10.80 21.95
CA LYS A 196 24.77 -12.20 21.55
C LYS A 196 23.47 -12.69 20.88
N GLY A 197 23.46 -12.70 19.55
CA GLY A 197 22.41 -13.36 18.74
C GLY A 197 22.81 -14.79 18.35
N PRO A 198 21.85 -15.72 18.14
CA PRO A 198 22.14 -17.11 17.80
C PRO A 198 22.71 -17.26 16.38
N PRO A 199 23.68 -18.16 16.13
CA PRO A 199 24.26 -18.31 14.80
C PRO A 199 23.27 -18.99 13.84
N SER A 200 22.98 -18.32 12.73
CA SER A 200 22.24 -18.93 11.62
C SER A 200 23.14 -19.95 10.91
N SER A 201 22.74 -21.22 10.93
CA SER A 201 23.43 -22.32 10.25
C SER A 201 22.86 -22.52 8.85
N LEU A 202 23.41 -21.84 7.86
CA LEU A 202 23.20 -22.20 6.44
C LEU A 202 24.43 -22.95 5.94
N ALA A 203 24.36 -24.27 6.01
CA ALA A 203 25.33 -25.16 5.38
C ALA A 203 25.23 -25.03 3.85
N VAL A 204 26.22 -24.39 3.24
CA VAL A 204 26.38 -24.33 1.78
C VAL A 204 26.90 -25.70 1.30
N GLY A 205 25.97 -26.63 1.08
CA GLY A 205 26.25 -27.87 0.37
C GLY A 205 26.53 -27.61 -1.10
N LYS A 206 27.73 -27.95 -1.57
CA LYS A 206 28.09 -27.91 -2.99
C LYS A 206 27.17 -28.84 -3.78
N ARG A 207 26.34 -28.28 -4.66
CA ARG A 207 25.62 -29.06 -5.68
C ARG A 207 26.20 -28.77 -7.05
N LYS A 208 26.75 -29.82 -7.67
CA LYS A 208 27.10 -29.91 -9.08
C LYS A 208 25.79 -29.88 -9.89
N ARG A 209 25.63 -28.90 -10.77
CA ARG A 209 24.45 -28.74 -11.61
C ARG A 209 24.68 -29.47 -12.94
N GLU A 210 23.77 -30.39 -13.27
CA GLU A 210 23.68 -30.98 -14.60
C GLU A 210 22.98 -30.01 -15.55
N ASP A 211 23.65 -29.76 -16.67
CA ASP A 211 23.20 -28.95 -17.79
C ASP A 211 22.21 -29.75 -18.67
N ASN A 212 20.91 -29.73 -18.35
CA ASN A 212 19.88 -29.92 -19.38
C ASN A 212 18.48 -29.48 -18.92
N LYS A 213 18.22 -28.18 -18.98
CA LYS A 213 16.85 -27.65 -19.06
C LYS A 213 16.81 -26.33 -19.82
N LEU A 214 17.38 -26.30 -21.02
CA LEU A 214 17.03 -25.29 -22.01
C LEU A 214 15.78 -25.75 -22.77
N LYS A 215 14.93 -24.77 -23.08
CA LYS A 215 13.60 -24.88 -23.74
C LYS A 215 12.44 -25.15 -22.78
N LYS A 216 12.08 -24.12 -22.02
CA LYS A 216 10.69 -23.67 -21.86
C LYS A 216 10.67 -22.24 -21.32
N MET A 217 10.28 -21.32 -22.21
CA MET A 217 9.79 -19.95 -21.97
C MET A 217 10.82 -18.88 -21.57
N ALA A 218 11.72 -18.51 -22.49
CA ALA A 218 12.29 -17.16 -22.50
C ALA A 218 11.20 -16.20 -22.98
N LYS A 219 10.59 -15.44 -22.07
CA LYS A 219 9.79 -14.27 -22.43
C LYS A 219 10.78 -13.19 -22.91
N PRO A 220 10.54 -12.51 -24.04
CA PRO A 220 11.39 -11.40 -24.44
C PRO A 220 11.27 -10.32 -23.36
N VAL A 221 12.38 -10.02 -22.68
CA VAL A 221 12.50 -8.87 -21.78
C VAL A 221 12.02 -7.65 -22.56
N SER A 222 10.99 -6.97 -22.06
CA SER A 222 10.45 -5.79 -22.73
C SER A 222 11.55 -4.73 -22.81
N LYS A 223 11.52 -3.88 -23.85
CA LYS A 223 12.52 -2.80 -24.01
C LYS A 223 12.61 -1.91 -22.75
N GLU A 224 11.50 -1.79 -22.02
CA GLU A 224 11.39 -1.07 -20.75
C GLU A 224 12.12 -1.75 -19.61
N GLU A 225 12.03 -3.08 -19.49
CA GLU A 225 12.73 -3.83 -18.44
C GLU A 225 14.25 -3.84 -18.67
N ALA A 226 14.70 -3.90 -19.93
CA ALA A 226 16.11 -3.75 -20.28
C ALA A 226 16.64 -2.33 -19.94
N ALA A 227 15.83 -1.29 -20.19
CA ALA A 227 16.18 0.08 -19.79
C ALA A 227 16.23 0.24 -18.27
N ALA A 228 15.31 -0.40 -17.53
CA ALA A 228 15.30 -0.38 -16.07
C ALA A 228 16.53 -1.08 -15.47
N ILE A 229 16.97 -2.21 -16.05
CA ILE A 229 18.20 -2.90 -15.63
C ILE A 229 19.42 -2.02 -15.90
N LYS A 230 19.54 -1.45 -17.09
CA LYS A 230 20.64 -0.54 -17.45
C LYS A 230 20.70 0.69 -16.54
N ALA A 231 19.55 1.26 -16.16
CA ALA A 231 19.48 2.38 -15.23
C ALA A 231 19.95 1.98 -13.81
N ARG A 232 19.58 0.79 -13.34
CA ARG A 232 20.05 0.25 -12.04
C ARG A 232 21.56 0.01 -12.04
N GLU A 233 22.11 -0.54 -13.12
CA GLU A 233 23.55 -0.75 -13.25
C GLU A 233 24.31 0.57 -13.35
N ALA A 234 23.80 1.55 -14.11
CA ALA A 234 24.38 2.88 -14.17
C ALA A 234 24.35 3.59 -12.80
N ALA A 235 23.29 3.41 -12.00
CA ALA A 235 23.22 3.95 -10.65
C ALA A 235 24.25 3.30 -9.72
N LYS A 236 24.43 1.98 -9.79
CA LYS A 236 25.48 1.26 -9.06
C LYS A 236 26.87 1.75 -9.44
N LYS A 237 27.13 1.94 -10.73
CA LYS A 237 28.42 2.45 -11.21
C LYS A 237 28.73 3.86 -10.71
N ARG A 238 27.73 4.77 -10.66
CA ARG A 238 27.90 6.11 -10.06
C ARG A 238 28.13 6.07 -8.54
N VAL A 239 27.58 5.08 -7.85
CA VAL A 239 27.88 4.86 -6.44
C VAL A 239 29.31 4.36 -6.30
N GLU A 240 29.70 3.36 -7.08
CA GLU A 240 31.05 2.79 -7.08
C GLU A 240 32.13 3.82 -7.46
N GLU A 241 31.88 4.71 -8.42
CA GLU A 241 32.80 5.80 -8.79
C GLU A 241 32.94 6.83 -7.67
N ARG A 242 31.84 7.18 -6.99
CA ARG A 242 31.91 8.04 -5.80
C ARG A 242 32.66 7.35 -4.67
N GLU A 243 32.40 6.07 -4.43
CA GLU A 243 33.10 5.27 -3.42
C GLU A 243 34.59 5.14 -3.75
N LYS A 244 34.95 4.92 -5.02
CA LYS A 244 36.35 4.87 -5.49
C LYS A 244 37.08 6.20 -5.33
N GLN A 245 36.40 7.33 -5.57
CA GLN A 245 36.97 8.66 -5.33
C GLN A 245 37.12 8.98 -3.84
N LEU A 246 36.21 8.46 -3.00
CA LEU A 246 36.20 8.70 -1.55
C LEU A 246 37.17 7.77 -0.80
N LEU A 247 37.38 6.55 -1.31
CA LEU A 247 38.36 5.58 -0.82
C LEU A 247 39.70 5.78 -1.53
N GLY A 248 40.38 6.90 -1.29
CA GLY A 248 41.68 7.31 -1.86
C GLY A 248 42.85 6.34 -1.58
N LEU A 249 42.72 5.09 -2.01
CA LEU A 249 43.58 3.94 -1.73
C LEU A 249 43.75 3.00 -2.95
N TYR A 250 43.20 3.33 -4.12
CA TYR A 250 43.46 2.61 -5.38
C TYR A 250 44.34 3.41 -6.34
N HIS A 251 45.47 3.90 -5.85
CA HIS A 251 46.65 4.15 -6.67
C HIS A 251 47.86 3.53 -5.98
N SER A 252 48.05 2.23 -6.18
CA SER A 252 49.37 1.62 -6.01
C SER A 252 50.11 1.76 -7.35
N GLN A 253 50.89 2.81 -7.48
CA GLN A 253 52.12 2.78 -8.29
C GLN A 253 53.30 2.98 -7.35
#